data_AF-A0A4Y2AP46-F1
#
_entry.id   AF-A0A4Y2AP46-F1
#
_cell.length_a   1.000
_cell.length_b   1.000
_cell.length_c   1.000
_cell.angle_alpha   90.00
_cell.angle_beta   90.00
_cell.angle_gamma   90.00
#
_symmetry.space_group_name_H-M   'P 1'
#
loop_
_entity.id
_entity.type
_entity.pdbx_description
1 polymer ?
#
loop_
_entity_poly.entity_id
_entity_poly.type
_entity_poly.pdbx_seq_one_letter_code
_entity_poly.pdbx_strand_id
1 'polypeptide(L)'
;MVPTRRRSSSQGIKCPTVHSGHIPATSHRVWCCVEWPPRSPDLNPLTFFLWGYIKQRVYATPPPTLQELRNRITDACASVSPAMLYNVQREVQSRVQMCIVAEGQHFEHDR
;
A
#
# COMPACT_ATOMS: atom_id res chain seq x y z
N MET A 1 -10.75 37.12 0.82
CA MET A 1 -9.30 36.87 0.75
C MET A 1 -8.85 36.30 2.07
N VAL A 2 -8.60 34.98 2.15
CA VAL A 2 -8.09 34.31 3.35
C VAL A 2 -6.64 33.91 3.06
N PRO A 3 -5.64 34.19 3.92
CA PRO A 3 -4.25 33.93 3.58
C PRO A 3 -3.92 32.45 3.76
N THR A 4 -3.53 31.80 2.66
CA THR A 4 -2.99 30.43 2.65
C THR A 4 -1.60 30.44 3.28
N ARG A 5 -1.48 29.90 4.51
CA ARG A 5 -0.18 29.76 5.18
C ARG A 5 0.60 28.64 4.52
N ARG A 6 1.61 28.99 3.70
CA ARG A 6 2.64 28.07 3.18
C ARG A 6 3.27 27.32 4.36
N ARG A 7 3.16 25.99 4.40
CA ARG A 7 3.99 25.17 5.29
C ARG A 7 5.24 24.75 4.52
N SER A 8 6.37 25.30 4.96
CA SER A 8 7.69 25.02 4.42
C SER A 8 8.16 23.60 4.77
N SER A 9 9.04 23.11 3.91
CA SER A 9 9.66 21.79 3.85
C SER A 9 10.42 21.37 5.12
N SER A 10 10.74 20.08 5.18
CA SER A 10 11.81 19.42 5.97
C SER A 10 11.53 19.04 7.42
N GLN A 11 10.75 17.96 7.64
CA GLN A 11 10.98 17.06 8.77
C GLN A 11 10.91 15.61 8.30
N GLY A 12 12.05 14.93 8.33
CA GLY A 12 12.16 13.50 8.04
C GLY A 12 11.27 12.69 8.97
N ILE A 13 10.63 11.67 8.42
CA ILE A 13 9.78 10.73 9.15
C ILE A 13 10.66 10.01 10.19
N LYS A 14 10.55 10.40 11.45
CA LYS A 14 11.13 9.65 12.57
C LYS A 14 10.18 8.50 12.90
N CYS A 15 10.62 7.27 12.69
CA CYS A 15 9.95 6.09 13.21
C CYS A 15 10.08 6.05 14.74
N PRO A 16 8.98 5.96 15.52
CA PRO A 16 9.07 5.77 16.96
C PRO A 16 9.42 4.31 17.28
N THR A 17 10.43 4.13 18.14
CA THR A 17 10.83 2.85 18.74
C THR A 17 9.67 2.23 19.51
N VAL A 18 9.33 0.96 19.20
CA VAL A 18 8.32 0.18 19.94
C VAL A 18 8.82 -0.11 21.35
N HIS A 19 8.15 0.45 22.36
CA HIS A 19 8.16 -0.09 23.71
C HIS A 19 6.91 -0.93 23.91
N SER A 20 7.10 -2.18 24.36
CA SER A 20 6.06 -3.14 24.73
C SER A 20 5.01 -2.50 25.65
N GLY A 21 3.76 -2.46 25.21
CA GLY A 21 2.65 -2.02 26.03
C GLY A 21 1.31 -2.01 25.29
N HIS A 22 0.50 -3.03 25.56
CA HIS A 22 -0.96 -3.09 25.48
C HIS A 22 -1.67 -2.43 24.27
N ILE A 23 -2.16 -3.27 23.34
CA ILE A 23 -2.99 -2.85 22.20
C ILE A 23 -4.44 -2.60 22.67
N PRO A 24 -5.00 -1.38 22.59
CA PRO A 24 -6.42 -1.18 22.81
C PRO A 24 -7.25 -1.70 21.62
N ALA A 25 -8.40 -2.31 21.93
CA ALA A 25 -9.27 -3.05 21.02
C ALA A 25 -10.10 -2.18 20.05
N THR A 26 -9.54 -1.07 19.54
CA THR A 26 -10.15 -0.23 18.48
C THR A 26 -9.30 -0.18 17.21
N SER A 27 -8.28 -1.03 17.12
CA SER A 27 -7.31 -1.06 16.01
C SER A 27 -7.86 -1.73 14.76
N HIS A 28 -8.55 -0.97 13.92
CA HIS A 28 -8.77 -1.36 12.53
C HIS A 28 -7.61 -0.81 11.68
N ARG A 29 -6.55 -1.63 11.55
CA ARG A 29 -5.40 -1.51 10.62
C ARG A 29 -4.21 -0.66 11.09
N VAL A 30 -3.38 -1.22 11.96
CA VAL A 30 -1.97 -0.81 12.09
C VAL A 30 -1.13 -1.85 11.36
N TRP A 31 -0.69 -1.55 10.12
CA TRP A 31 0.28 -2.40 9.41
C TRP A 31 1.55 -1.65 8.97
N CYS A 32 1.62 -0.33 9.14
CA CYS A 32 2.85 0.42 9.19
C CYS A 32 2.51 1.77 9.83
N CYS A 33 3.49 2.47 10.38
CA CYS A 33 3.33 3.73 11.12
C CYS A 33 2.99 4.92 10.18
N VAL A 34 2.08 4.72 9.22
CA VAL A 34 1.67 5.67 8.20
C VAL A 34 0.15 5.83 8.29
N GLU A 35 -0.30 7.05 8.56
CA GLU A 35 -1.71 7.41 8.46
C GLU A 35 -2.11 7.45 6.98
N TRP A 36 -3.02 6.55 6.59
CA TRP A 36 -3.57 6.53 5.24
C TRP A 36 -4.84 7.37 5.18
N PRO A 37 -4.98 8.28 4.20
CA PRO A 37 -6.22 9.00 4.01
C PRO A 37 -7.37 8.03 3.70
N PRO A 38 -8.60 8.33 4.17
CA PRO A 38 -9.76 7.51 3.89
C PRO A 38 -9.98 7.39 2.38
N ARG A 39 -10.44 6.22 1.91
CA ARG A 39 -10.76 5.95 0.50
C ARG A 39 -9.59 6.15 -0.48
N SER A 40 -8.36 5.81 -0.07
CA SER A 40 -7.17 5.90 -0.94
C SER A 40 -6.61 4.53 -1.36
N PRO A 41 -7.37 3.71 -2.13
CA PRO A 41 -6.87 2.43 -2.63
C PRO A 41 -5.64 2.62 -3.55
N ASP A 42 -5.57 3.74 -4.26
CA ASP A 42 -4.47 4.10 -5.17
C ASP A 42 -3.15 4.37 -4.49
N LEU A 43 -3.14 4.57 -3.17
CA LEU A 43 -1.91 4.80 -2.40
C LEU A 43 -1.45 3.54 -1.65
N ASN A 44 -2.28 2.50 -1.57
CA ASN A 44 -1.95 1.28 -0.86
C ASN A 44 -1.31 0.23 -1.81
N PRO A 45 0.00 -0.09 -1.66
CA PRO A 45 0.67 -1.08 -2.52
C PRO A 45 0.10 -2.49 -2.41
N LEU A 46 -0.56 -2.83 -1.29
CA LEU A 46 -1.27 -4.11 -1.18
C LEU A 46 -2.48 -4.17 -2.12
N THR A 47 -3.15 -3.04 -2.31
CA THR A 47 -4.36 -2.93 -3.13
C THR A 47 -4.03 -2.84 -4.61
N PHE A 48 -3.17 -1.91 -5.02
CA PHE A 48 -2.91 -1.68 -6.45
C PHE A 48 -1.94 -2.68 -7.09
N PHE A 49 -1.13 -3.39 -6.28
CA PHE A 49 -0.14 -4.35 -6.79
C PHE A 49 -0.38 -5.76 -6.25
N LEU A 50 -0.20 -5.98 -4.93
CA LEU A 50 -0.06 -7.34 -4.40
C LEU A 50 -1.33 -8.17 -4.63
N TRP A 51 -2.50 -7.59 -4.39
CA TRP A 51 -3.78 -8.27 -4.57
C TRP A 51 -3.98 -8.73 -6.02
N GLY A 52 -3.73 -7.84 -6.99
CA GLY A 52 -3.83 -8.16 -8.42
C GLY A 52 -2.84 -9.26 -8.81
N TYR A 53 -1.59 -9.15 -8.34
CA TYR A 53 -0.53 -10.11 -8.61
C TYR A 53 -0.85 -11.52 -8.07
N ILE A 54 -1.26 -11.62 -6.80
CA ILE A 54 -1.63 -12.90 -6.18
C ILE A 54 -2.84 -13.49 -6.91
N LYS A 55 -3.87 -12.69 -7.19
CA LYS A 55 -5.09 -13.16 -7.85
C LYS A 55 -4.79 -13.75 -9.22
N GLN A 56 -3.94 -13.08 -10.02
CA GLN A 56 -3.53 -13.57 -11.33
C GLN A 56 -2.86 -14.95 -11.25
N ARG A 57 -2.00 -15.19 -10.25
CA ARG A 57 -1.30 -16.47 -10.07
C ARG A 57 -2.18 -17.58 -9.51
N VAL A 58 -2.95 -17.27 -8.47
CA VAL A 58 -3.80 -18.24 -7.77
C VAL A 58 -4.89 -18.77 -8.68
N TYR A 59 -5.51 -17.87 -9.46
CA TYR A 59 -6.64 -18.16 -10.34
C TYR A 59 -6.25 -18.33 -11.82
N ALA A 60 -4.96 -18.43 -12.14
CA ALA A 60 -4.51 -18.80 -13.49
C ALA A 60 -5.13 -20.13 -13.95
N THR A 61 -5.35 -21.04 -12.99
CA THR A 61 -6.22 -22.21 -13.15
C THR A 61 -7.16 -22.31 -11.95
N PRO A 62 -8.38 -22.86 -12.10
CA PRO A 62 -9.27 -23.09 -10.95
C PRO A 62 -8.60 -24.01 -9.93
N PRO A 63 -8.42 -23.60 -8.66
CA PRO A 63 -7.85 -24.47 -7.64
C PRO A 63 -8.88 -25.55 -7.25
N PRO A 64 -8.55 -26.85 -7.36
CA PRO A 64 -9.47 -27.95 -7.09
C PRO A 64 -9.75 -28.17 -5.60
N THR A 65 -8.87 -27.71 -4.71
CA THR A 65 -9.00 -27.89 -3.27
C THR A 65 -8.57 -26.64 -2.50
N LEU A 66 -9.04 -26.52 -1.26
CA LEU A 66 -8.65 -25.45 -0.36
C LEU A 66 -7.15 -25.52 -0.02
N GLN A 67 -6.57 -26.72 0.06
CA GLN A 67 -5.13 -26.89 0.29
C GLN A 67 -4.31 -26.34 -0.87
N GLU A 68 -4.71 -26.65 -2.11
CA GLU A 68 -4.04 -26.14 -3.30
C GLU A 68 -4.17 -24.60 -3.40
N LEU A 69 -5.34 -24.06 -3.06
CA LEU A 69 -5.52 -22.61 -2.94
C LEU A 69 -4.54 -21.97 -1.96
N ARG A 70 -4.38 -22.55 -0.75
CA ARG A 70 -3.42 -22.06 0.26
C ARG A 70 -1.98 -22.14 -0.23
N ASN A 71 -1.59 -23.25 -0.86
CA ASN A 71 -0.25 -23.44 -1.41
C ASN A 71 0.05 -22.37 -2.47
N ARG A 72 -0.87 -22.16 -3.41
CA ARG A 72 -0.70 -21.14 -4.47
C ARG A 72 -0.59 -19.71 -3.93
N ILE A 73 -1.33 -19.37 -2.87
CA ILE A 73 -1.20 -18.06 -2.23
C ILE A 73 0.21 -17.91 -1.64
N THR A 74 0.69 -18.93 -0.92
CA THR A 74 2.04 -18.93 -0.33
C THR A 74 3.11 -18.84 -1.42
N ASP A 75 2.99 -19.62 -2.50
CA ASP A 75 3.94 -19.62 -3.61
C ASP A 75 3.91 -18.29 -4.38
N ALA A 76 2.73 -17.70 -4.57
CA ALA A 76 2.60 -16.38 -5.17
C ALA A 76 3.30 -15.31 -4.30
N CYS A 77 3.10 -15.32 -2.98
CA CYS A 77 3.80 -14.44 -2.07
C CYS A 77 5.32 -14.65 -2.11
N ALA A 78 5.79 -15.90 -2.07
CA ALA A 78 7.22 -16.25 -2.11
C ALA A 78 7.88 -15.87 -3.44
N SER A 79 7.13 -15.82 -4.53
CA SER A 79 7.62 -15.42 -5.86
C SER A 79 7.83 -13.92 -6.03
N VAL A 80 7.36 -13.09 -5.09
CA VAL A 80 7.54 -11.64 -5.17
C VAL A 80 9.03 -11.32 -5.00
N SER A 81 9.67 -10.93 -6.09
CA SER A 81 11.11 -10.64 -6.08
C SER A 81 11.43 -9.27 -5.48
N PRO A 82 12.66 -9.07 -4.97
CA PRO A 82 13.12 -7.73 -4.54
C PRO A 82 13.02 -6.67 -5.63
N ALA A 83 13.23 -7.03 -6.91
CA ALA A 83 13.08 -6.10 -8.03
C ALA A 83 11.63 -5.62 -8.22
N MET A 84 10.65 -6.51 -8.01
CA MET A 84 9.23 -6.12 -8.02
C MET A 84 8.92 -5.15 -6.88
N LEU A 85 9.43 -5.42 -5.68
CA LEU A 85 9.24 -4.53 -4.53
C LEU A 85 9.88 -3.15 -4.76
N TYR A 86 11.06 -3.09 -5.39
CA TYR A 86 11.69 -1.84 -5.77
C TYR A 86 10.81 -1.04 -6.77
N ASN A 87 10.22 -1.71 -7.75
CA ASN A 87 9.29 -1.08 -8.68
C ASN A 87 8.03 -0.57 -7.96
N VAL A 88 7.46 -1.36 -7.04
CA VAL A 88 6.31 -0.94 -6.22
C VAL A 88 6.65 0.31 -5.41
N GLN A 89 7.84 0.38 -4.80
CA GLN A 89 8.28 1.56 -4.07
C GLN A 89 8.33 2.81 -4.96
N ARG A 90 8.84 2.68 -6.18
CA ARG A 90 8.85 3.79 -7.17
C ARG A 90 7.44 4.20 -7.57
N GLU A 91 6.56 3.24 -7.80
CA GLU A 91 5.15 3.50 -8.15
C GLU A 91 4.40 4.17 -6.98
N VAL A 92 4.67 3.81 -5.72
CA VAL A 92 4.13 4.52 -4.55
C VAL A 92 4.54 6.00 -4.58
N GLN A 93 5.81 6.30 -4.83
CA GLN A 93 6.29 7.68 -4.92
C GLN A 93 5.60 8.45 -6.06
N SER A 94 5.46 7.82 -7.24
CA SER A 94 4.74 8.39 -8.37
C SER A 94 3.26 8.67 -8.05
N ARG A 95 2.56 7.73 -7.41
CA ARG A 95 1.15 7.87 -7.03
C ARG A 95 0.93 8.94 -5.97
N VAL A 96 1.86 9.08 -5.02
CA VAL A 96 1.84 10.20 -4.07
C VAL A 96 1.97 11.53 -4.80
N GLN A 97 2.86 11.62 -5.79
CA GLN A 97 3.02 12.84 -6.58
C GLN A 97 1.75 13.17 -7.39
N MET A 98 1.12 12.16 -8.00
CA MET A 98 -0.16 12.35 -8.71
C MET A 98 -1.26 12.85 -7.77
N CYS A 99 -1.34 12.28 -6.56
CA CYS A 99 -2.29 12.74 -5.53
C CYS A 99 -2.06 14.21 -5.14
N ILE A 100 -0.80 14.65 -5.02
CA ILE A 100 -0.45 16.04 -4.74
C ILE A 100 -0.90 16.96 -5.88
N VAL A 101 -0.63 16.57 -7.14
CA VAL A 101 -1.03 17.34 -8.32
C VAL A 101 -2.55 17.42 -8.46
N ALA A 102 -3.25 16.34 -8.10
CA ALA A 102 -4.70 16.29 -8.07
C ALA A 102 -5.32 16.99 -6.84
N GLU A 103 -4.53 17.64 -5.98
CA GLU A 103 -4.99 18.27 -4.74
C GLU A 103 -5.80 17.32 -3.84
N GLY A 104 -5.43 16.03 -3.83
CA GLY A 104 -6.13 14.98 -3.09
C GLY A 104 -7.41 14.45 -3.73
N GLN A 105 -7.75 14.87 -4.96
CA GLN A 105 -8.81 14.26 -5.75
C GLN A 105 -8.40 12.89 -6.28
N HIS A 106 -9.40 12.11 -6.72
CA HIS A 106 -9.16 10.86 -7.41
C HIS A 106 -8.37 11.10 -8.71
N PHE A 107 -7.40 10.25 -8.96
CA PHE A 107 -6.63 10.21 -10.20
C PHE A 107 -6.66 8.78 -10.72
N GLU A 108 -7.00 8.61 -11.99
CA GLU A 108 -6.88 7.33 -12.67
C GLU A 108 -5.49 7.18 -13.29
N HIS A 109 -5.10 5.94 -13.56
CA HIS A 109 -3.79 5.58 -14.06
C HIS A 109 -3.68 5.98 -15.55
N ASP A 110 -3.53 7.27 -15.84
CA ASP A 110 -3.12 7.74 -17.16
C ASP A 110 -1.68 7.27 -17.40
N ARG A 111 -1.55 6.14 -18.11
CA ARG A 111 -0.28 5.49 -18.44
C ARG A 111 -0.11 5.40 -19.94
#